data_AF-A0A8H5TLY1-F1
#
_entry.id   AF-A0A8H5TLY1-F1
#
_cell.length_a   1.000
_cell.length_b   1.000
_cell.length_c   1.000
_cell.angle_alpha   90.00
_cell.angle_beta   90.00
_cell.angle_gamma   90.00
#
_symmetry.space_group_name_H-M   'P 1'
#
loop_
_entity.id
_entity.type
_entity.pdbx_description
1 polymer ?
#
loop_
_entity_poly.entity_id
_entity_poly.type
_entity_poly.pdbx_seq_one_letter_code
_entity_poly.pdbx_strand_id
1 'polypeptide(L)'
;MKPVVSAFNAWTCTVLSVFAIVILSALAGLYRSGHEEFTTGDPDENKAISNTIFTAVIVYAAFFVFCGLQGLLHARESRRGAIAL
;
A
#
# COMPACT_ATOMS: atom_id res chain seq x y z
N MET A 1 -0.10 13.36 20.77
CA MET A 1 -1.28 12.49 20.81
C MET A 1 -0.76 11.10 21.08
N LYS A 2 -1.26 10.39 22.10
CA LYS A 2 -0.76 9.04 22.38
C LYS A 2 -0.99 8.12 21.16
N PRO A 3 0.03 7.42 20.68
CA PRO A 3 -0.10 6.52 19.54
C PRO A 3 -1.00 5.33 19.91
N VAL A 4 -1.99 5.03 19.07
CA VAL A 4 -2.96 3.93 19.26
C VAL A 4 -2.38 2.59 18.78
N VAL A 5 -1.34 2.62 17.95
CA VAL A 5 -0.67 1.45 17.37
C VAL A 5 0.84 1.52 17.69
N SER A 6 1.43 0.37 18.04
CA SER A 6 2.88 0.24 18.28
C SER A 6 3.68 0.78 17.09
N ALA A 7 4.76 1.52 17.38
CA ALA A 7 5.62 2.16 16.37
C ALA A 7 6.14 1.16 15.32
N PHE A 8 6.43 -0.07 15.76
CA PHE A 8 6.90 -1.14 14.89
C PHE A 8 5.84 -1.58 13.88
N ASN A 9 4.57 -1.68 14.31
CA ASN A 9 3.48 -2.12 13.46
C ASN A 9 3.07 -1.05 12.44
N ALA A 10 3.13 0.23 12.82
CA ALA A 10 2.87 1.35 11.92
C ALA A 10 3.95 1.47 10.82
N TRP A 11 5.21 1.24 11.16
CA TRP A 11 6.31 1.27 10.20
C TRP A 11 6.19 0.12 9.19
N THR A 12 5.98 -1.10 9.66
CA THR A 12 5.77 -2.27 8.79
C THR A 12 4.57 -2.10 7.88
N CYS A 13 3.44 -1.57 8.40
CA CYS A 13 2.26 -1.24 7.59
C CYS A 13 2.59 -0.23 6.47
N THR A 14 3.37 0.82 6.79
CA THR A 14 3.74 1.85 5.83
C THR A 14 4.61 1.28 4.71
N VAL A 15 5.63 0.48 5.06
CA VAL A 15 6.53 -0.16 4.08
C VAL A 15 5.75 -1.13 3.19
N LEU A 16 4.93 -2.01 3.77
CA LEU A 16 4.11 -2.94 3.01
C LEU A 16 3.13 -2.22 2.06
N SER A 17 2.53 -1.12 2.52
CA SER A 17 1.62 -0.33 1.69
C SER A 17 2.33 0.29 0.49
N VAL A 18 3.57 0.78 0.66
CA VAL A 18 4.38 1.29 -0.48
C VAL A 18 4.66 0.19 -1.50
N PHE A 19 5.12 -0.98 -1.05
CA PHE A 19 5.39 -2.10 -1.94
C PHE A 19 4.12 -2.58 -2.66
N ALA A 20 2.99 -2.66 -1.93
CA ALA A 20 1.71 -3.05 -2.51
C ALA A 20 1.27 -2.08 -3.61
N ILE A 21 1.36 -0.76 -3.37
CA ILE A 21 1.01 0.25 -4.37
C ILE A 21 1.86 0.10 -5.63
N VAL A 22 3.17 -0.07 -5.50
CA VAL A 22 4.09 -0.19 -6.65
C VAL A 22 3.83 -1.48 -7.45
N ILE A 23 3.68 -2.62 -6.77
CA ILE A 23 3.49 -3.91 -7.46
C ILE A 23 2.10 -3.99 -8.10
N LEU A 24 1.05 -3.59 -7.38
CA LEU A 24 -0.32 -3.65 -7.90
C LEU A 24 -0.54 -2.65 -9.04
N SER A 25 0.08 -1.48 -9.00
CA SER A 25 0.00 -0.52 -10.11
C SER A 25 0.67 -1.05 -11.38
N ALA A 26 1.83 -1.73 -11.26
CA ALA A 26 2.47 -2.41 -12.38
C ALA A 26 1.58 -3.54 -12.95
N LEU A 27 1.01 -4.37 -12.08
CA LEU A 27 0.09 -5.46 -12.48
C LEU A 27 -1.16 -4.92 -13.17
N ALA A 28 -1.78 -3.85 -12.65
CA ALA A 28 -2.93 -3.22 -13.30
C ALA A 28 -2.60 -2.73 -14.71
N GLY A 29 -1.37 -2.21 -14.91
CA GLY A 29 -0.85 -1.85 -16.22
C GLY A 29 -0.73 -3.05 -17.15
N LEU A 30 -0.13 -4.15 -16.67
CA LEU A 30 0.05 -5.39 -17.45
C LEU A 30 -1.28 -6.06 -17.84
N TYR A 31 -2.25 -6.12 -16.92
CA TYR A 31 -3.59 -6.62 -17.20
C TYR A 31 -4.31 -5.78 -18.26
N ARG A 32 -3.99 -4.49 -18.34
CA ARG A 32 -4.59 -3.56 -19.31
C ARG A 32 -3.89 -3.60 -20.68
N SER A 33 -2.59 -3.90 -20.73
CA SER A 33 -1.85 -4.05 -21.99
C SER A 33 -2.01 -5.43 -22.63
N GLY A 34 -2.58 -6.40 -21.91
CA GLY A 34 -2.96 -7.68 -22.49
C GLY A 34 -1.79 -8.64 -22.72
N HIS A 35 -0.75 -8.62 -21.86
CA HIS A 35 0.36 -9.58 -21.96
C HIS A 35 -0.11 -11.01 -21.76
N GLU A 36 0.22 -11.91 -22.70
CA GLU A 36 -0.25 -13.30 -22.75
C GLU A 36 -0.03 -14.09 -21.45
N GLU A 37 1.01 -13.74 -20.66
CA GLU A 37 1.32 -14.39 -19.38
C GLU A 37 0.40 -13.98 -18.20
N PHE A 38 -0.34 -12.88 -18.32
CA PHE A 38 -1.27 -12.39 -17.28
C PHE A 38 -2.72 -12.27 -17.76
N THR A 39 -3.00 -12.50 -19.04
CA THR A 39 -4.36 -12.47 -19.58
C THR A 39 -5.07 -13.82 -19.47
N THR A 40 -6.35 -13.84 -19.09
CA THR A 40 -7.17 -15.06 -19.12
C THR A 40 -7.73 -15.42 -20.50
N GLY A 41 -7.13 -14.92 -21.60
CA GLY A 41 -7.62 -15.12 -22.96
C GLY A 41 -8.88 -14.30 -23.30
N ASP A 42 -9.69 -13.91 -22.30
CA ASP A 42 -10.86 -13.05 -22.47
C ASP A 42 -10.57 -11.59 -22.07
N PRO A 43 -10.68 -10.61 -23.00
CA PRO A 43 -10.34 -9.22 -22.74
C PRO A 43 -11.27 -8.52 -21.74
N ASP A 44 -12.50 -9.00 -21.59
CA ASP A 44 -13.46 -8.43 -20.62
C ASP A 44 -13.15 -8.86 -19.19
N GLU A 45 -12.67 -10.08 -18.99
CA GLU A 45 -12.23 -10.56 -17.67
C GLU A 45 -10.94 -9.83 -17.23
N ASN A 46 -10.01 -9.61 -18.15
CA ASN A 46 -8.79 -8.83 -17.88
C ASN A 46 -9.11 -7.39 -17.43
N LYS A 47 -10.12 -6.75 -18.03
CA LYS A 47 -10.59 -5.43 -17.60
C LYS A 47 -11.19 -5.49 -16.20
N ALA A 48 -12.01 -6.50 -15.90
CA ALA A 48 -12.58 -6.68 -14.58
C ALA A 48 -11.50 -6.85 -13.51
N ILE A 49 -10.49 -7.69 -13.76
CA ILE A 49 -9.34 -7.90 -12.87
C ILE A 49 -8.52 -6.62 -12.71
N SER A 50 -8.24 -5.89 -13.79
CA SER A 50 -7.51 -4.63 -13.70
C SER A 50 -8.24 -3.61 -12.80
N ASN A 51 -9.57 -3.59 -12.83
CA ASN A 51 -10.40 -2.68 -12.06
C ASN A 51 -10.43 -3.04 -10.56
N THR A 52 -10.41 -4.32 -10.22
CA THR A 52 -10.28 -4.77 -8.83
C THR A 52 -8.90 -4.46 -8.27
N ILE A 53 -7.84 -4.67 -9.06
CA ILE A 53 -6.46 -4.29 -8.67
C ILE A 53 -6.37 -2.78 -8.45
N PHE A 54 -6.99 -1.96 -9.31
CA PHE A 54 -7.01 -0.51 -9.14
C PHE A 54 -7.71 -0.08 -7.85
N THR A 55 -8.81 -0.76 -7.51
CA THR A 55 -9.50 -0.56 -6.23
C THR A 55 -8.59 -0.92 -5.05
N ALA A 56 -7.83 -2.02 -5.14
CA ALA A 56 -6.87 -2.40 -4.12
C ALA A 56 -5.76 -1.36 -3.94
N VAL A 57 -5.24 -0.76 -5.01
CA VAL A 57 -4.26 0.33 -4.94
C VAL A 57 -4.79 1.51 -4.14
N ILE A 58 -6.05 1.91 -4.34
CA ILE A 58 -6.69 3.00 -3.59
C ILE A 58 -6.76 2.66 -2.10
N VAL A 59 -7.11 1.43 -1.75
CA VAL A 59 -7.18 0.98 -0.36
C VAL A 59 -5.79 1.01 0.30
N TYR A 60 -4.75 0.51 -0.38
CA TYR A 60 -3.38 0.58 0.14
C TYR A 60 -2.85 2.02 0.22
N ALA A 61 -3.28 2.92 -0.66
CA ALA A 61 -2.96 4.35 -0.55
C ALA A 61 -3.57 4.98 0.71
N ALA A 62 -4.81 4.61 1.06
CA ALA A 62 -5.43 5.04 2.32
C ALA A 62 -4.67 4.50 3.55
N PHE A 63 -4.27 3.22 3.53
CA PHE A 63 -3.43 2.65 4.59
C PHE A 63 -2.06 3.31 4.67
N PHE A 64 -1.44 3.64 3.54
CA PHE A 64 -0.17 4.37 3.50
C PHE A 64 -0.28 5.74 4.17
N VAL A 65 -1.34 6.51 3.89
CA VAL A 65 -1.56 7.81 4.53
C VAL A 65 -1.82 7.65 6.02
N PHE A 66 -2.65 6.70 6.43
CA PHE A 66 -3.00 6.49 7.83
C PHE A 66 -1.84 5.95 8.67
N CYS A 67 -1.16 4.90 8.20
CA CYS A 67 0.02 4.33 8.86
C CYS A 67 1.22 5.27 8.76
N GLY A 68 1.37 6.02 7.66
CA GLY A 68 2.43 6.99 7.45
C GLY A 68 2.32 8.22 8.36
N LEU A 69 1.10 8.76 8.59
CA LEU A 69 0.90 9.82 9.58
C LEU A 69 1.25 9.35 10.99
N GLN A 70 0.84 8.14 11.37
CA GLN A 70 1.17 7.56 12.67
C GLN A 70 2.67 7.27 12.82
N GLY A 71 3.30 6.72 11.78
CA GLY A 71 4.74 6.49 11.72
C GLY A 71 5.55 7.80 11.78
N LEU A 72 5.07 8.86 11.13
CA LEU A 72 5.70 10.18 11.18
C LEU A 72 5.59 10.81 12.57
N LEU A 73 4.44 10.70 13.23
CA LEU A 73 4.27 11.16 14.61
C LEU A 73 5.21 10.40 15.56
N HIS A 74 5.31 9.07 15.42
CA HIS A 74 6.26 8.23 16.15
C HIS A 74 7.72 8.60 15.87
N ALA A 75 8.09 8.82 14.60
CA ALA A 75 9.44 9.24 14.22
C ALA A 75 9.78 10.65 14.74
N ARG A 76 8.78 11.53 14.90
CA ARG A 76 8.96 12.85 15.53
C ARG A 76 9.06 12.77 17.05
N GLU A 77 8.35 11.85 17.69
CA GLU A 77 8.44 11.58 19.14
C GLU A 77 9.79 10.93 19.49
N SER A 78 10.25 9.96 18.70
CA SER A 78 11.59 9.37 18.79
C SER A 78 12.71 10.42 18.64
N ARG A 79 12.59 11.36 17.68
CA ARG A 79 13.55 12.47 17.51
C ARG A 79 13.55 13.50 18.64
N ARG A 80 12.48 13.56 19.44
CA ARG A 80 12.39 14.43 20.62
C ARG A 80 13.00 13.79 21.88
N GLY A 81 13.68 12.65 21.76
CA GLY A 81 14.35 11.98 22.87
C GLY A 81 13.45 11.05 23.68
N ALA A 82 12.19 10.85 23.28
CA ALA A 82 11.32 9.83 23.85
C ALA A 82 11.56 8.48 23.16
N ILE A 83 12.77 7.95 23.30
CA ILE A 83 13.04 6.53 23.04
C ILE A 83 12.65 5.80 24.33
N ALA A 84 11.34 5.61 24.54
CA ALA A 84 10.89 4.57 25.44
C ALA A 84 10.83 3.29 24.60
N LEU A 85 11.83 2.43 24.83
CA LEU A 85 11.90 1.07 24.29
C LEU A 85 10.57 0.33 24.45
#